data_AF-A0A2W0AFF0-F1
#
_entry.id   AF-A0A2W0AFF0-F1
#
_cell.length_a   1.000
_cell.length_b   1.000
_cell.length_c   1.000
_cell.angle_alpha   90.00
_cell.angle_beta   90.00
_cell.angle_gamma   90.00
#
_symmetry.space_group_name_H-M   'P 1'
#
loop_
_entity.id
_entity.type
_entity.pdbx_description
1 polymer ?
#
loop_
_entity_poly.entity_id
_entity_poly.type
_entity_poly.pdbx_seq_one_letter_code
_entity_poly.pdbx_strand_id
1 'polypeptide(L)'
;MLVLMFWLNWQFALVSLSISPLLFGIVFRYKRRIKVATRRARASTGLLASLAQETLASIRIVQGLAQEDQQDERFQERSEGHHQAFLEVVRYQARVGPLVDLLAAMGLAIVMWYGATRVLAGQLTTGDVVLFFAYVTNLYTPMKG
;
A
#
# COMPACT_ATOMS: atom_id res chain seq x y z
N MET A 1 20.29 -14.64 9.85
CA MET A 1 19.02 -15.40 10.00
C MET A 1 18.84 -16.45 8.92
N LEU A 2 18.98 -16.14 7.62
CA LEU A 2 18.94 -17.15 6.53
C LEU A 2 19.97 -18.28 6.70
N VAL A 3 21.18 -17.97 7.16
CA VAL A 3 22.26 -18.95 7.39
C VAL A 3 21.93 -19.91 8.55
N LEU A 4 21.26 -19.43 9.61
CA LEU A 4 20.82 -20.27 10.74
C LEU A 4 19.66 -21.20 10.35
N MET A 5 18.72 -20.74 9.53
CA MET A 5 17.62 -21.58 9.02
C MET A 5 18.08 -22.63 8.01
N PHE A 6 19.07 -22.32 7.17
CA PHE A 6 19.66 -23.29 6.24
C PHE A 6 20.42 -24.41 6.95
N TRP A 7 20.99 -24.11 8.12
CA TRP A 7 21.73 -25.08 8.93
C TRP A 7 20.82 -26.05 9.70
N LEU A 8 19.57 -25.66 9.98
CA LEU A 8 18.69 -26.41 10.88
C LEU A 8 17.74 -27.35 10.15
N ASN A 9 17.13 -26.93 9.02
CA ASN A 9 16.33 -27.81 8.16
C ASN A 9 16.00 -27.19 6.78
N TRP A 10 16.64 -27.67 5.71
CA TRP A 10 16.49 -27.12 4.34
C TRP A 10 15.05 -27.18 3.79
N GLN A 11 14.26 -28.18 4.22
CA GLN A 11 12.89 -28.36 3.75
C GLN A 11 11.96 -27.24 4.27
N PHE A 12 12.20 -26.75 5.49
CA PHE A 12 11.40 -25.68 6.08
C PHE A 12 11.81 -24.32 5.52
N ALA A 13 13.11 -24.13 5.27
CA ALA A 13 13.62 -22.96 4.56
C ALA A 13 13.06 -22.84 3.14
N LEU A 14 12.88 -23.95 2.41
CA LEU A 14 12.27 -23.94 1.08
C LEU A 14 10.78 -23.58 1.07
N VAL A 15 10.00 -24.12 2.01
CA VAL A 15 8.57 -23.81 2.12
C VAL A 15 8.38 -22.33 2.46
N SER A 16 9.23 -21.79 3.33
CA SER A 16 9.31 -20.35 3.61
C SER A 16 9.61 -19.51 2.38
N LEU A 17 10.67 -19.90 1.66
CA LEU A 17 11.17 -19.19 0.50
C LEU A 17 10.13 -19.22 -0.63
N SER A 18 9.26 -20.22 -0.66
CA SER A 18 8.14 -20.31 -1.60
C SER A 18 7.03 -19.28 -1.33
N ILE A 19 6.82 -18.86 -0.07
CA ILE A 19 5.75 -17.91 0.31
C ILE A 19 6.19 -16.46 0.05
N SER A 20 7.48 -16.18 0.23
CA SER A 20 8.08 -14.86 -0.03
C SER A 20 7.76 -14.25 -1.41
N PRO A 21 7.98 -14.93 -2.56
CA PRO A 21 7.74 -14.35 -3.88
C PRO A 21 6.26 -14.04 -4.13
N LEU A 22 5.35 -14.83 -3.56
CA LEU A 22 3.90 -14.59 -3.67
C LEU A 22 3.51 -13.28 -2.97
N LEU A 23 3.98 -13.08 -1.73
CA LEU A 23 3.76 -11.86 -0.96
C LEU A 23 4.40 -10.64 -1.65
N PHE A 24 5.64 -10.80 -2.12
CA PHE A 24 6.37 -9.73 -2.79
C PHE A 24 5.67 -9.27 -4.07
N GLY A 25 5.13 -10.22 -4.86
CA GLY A 25 4.39 -9.93 -6.09
C GLY A 25 3.11 -9.13 -5.85
N ILE A 26 2.34 -9.48 -4.82
CA ILE A 26 1.10 -8.78 -4.48
C ILE A 26 1.40 -7.35 -4.02
N VAL A 27 2.36 -7.19 -3.11
CA VAL A 27 2.71 -5.89 -2.55
C VAL A 27 3.33 -4.97 -3.58
N PHE A 28 4.19 -5.48 -4.46
CA PHE A 28 4.76 -4.70 -5.55
C PHE A 28 3.68 -4.18 -6.51
N ARG A 29 2.67 -4.99 -6.82
CA ARG A 29 1.55 -4.59 -7.68
C ARG A 29 0.70 -3.50 -7.05
N TYR A 30 0.43 -3.59 -5.74
CA TYR A 30 -0.30 -2.55 -5.01
C TYR A 30 0.51 -1.25 -4.87
N LYS A 31 1.80 -1.31 -4.53
CA LYS A 31 2.67 -0.13 -4.49
C LYS A 31 2.69 0.62 -5.82
N ARG A 32 2.72 -0.09 -6.95
CA ARG A 32 2.66 0.51 -8.28
C ARG A 32 1.34 1.23 -8.54
N ARG A 33 0.20 0.66 -8.10
CA ARG A 33 -1.14 1.29 -8.23
C ARG A 33 -1.24 2.57 -7.40
N ILE A 34 -0.75 2.55 -6.16
CA ILE A 34 -0.71 3.73 -5.28
C ILE A 34 0.11 4.85 -5.95
N LYS A 35 1.31 4.54 -6.44
CA LYS A 35 2.18 5.53 -7.10
C LYS A 35 1.50 6.21 -8.30
N VAL A 36 0.75 5.45 -9.10
CA VAL A 36 -0.01 6.00 -10.24
C VAL A 36 -1.16 6.89 -9.77
N ALA A 37 -1.94 6.47 -8.77
CA ALA A 37 -3.03 7.25 -8.22
C ALA A 37 -2.51 8.57 -7.59
N THR A 38 -1.44 8.53 -6.81
CA THR A 38 -0.79 9.72 -6.23
C THR A 38 -0.31 10.69 -7.32
N ARG A 39 0.22 10.17 -8.44
CA ARG A 39 0.65 11.02 -9.55
C ARG A 39 -0.53 11.73 -10.22
N ARG A 40 -1.69 11.08 -10.34
CA ARG A 40 -2.92 11.70 -10.85
C ARG A 40 -3.46 12.78 -9.92
N ALA A 41 -3.53 12.50 -8.61
CA ALA A 41 -3.96 13.49 -7.62
C ALA A 41 -3.05 14.73 -7.63
N ARG A 42 -1.71 14.55 -7.68
CA ARG A 42 -0.77 15.68 -7.78
C ARG A 42 -0.95 16.50 -9.05
N ALA A 43 -1.24 15.86 -10.19
CA ALA A 43 -1.50 16.58 -11.44
C ALA A 43 -2.78 17.43 -11.35
N SER A 44 -3.83 16.91 -10.71
CA SER A 44 -5.06 17.67 -10.45
C SER A 44 -4.81 18.87 -9.52
N THR A 45 -4.01 18.72 -8.47
CA THR A 45 -3.63 19.86 -7.59
C THR A 45 -2.91 20.96 -8.40
N GLY A 46 -2.02 20.58 -9.32
CA GLY A 46 -1.30 21.53 -10.17
C GLY A 46 -2.24 22.35 -11.08
N LEU A 47 -3.28 21.71 -11.62
CA LEU A 47 -4.29 22.39 -12.44
C LEU A 47 -5.10 23.41 -11.63
N LEU A 48 -5.50 23.06 -10.40
CA LEU A 48 -6.19 23.99 -9.50
C LEU A 48 -5.32 25.19 -9.13
N ALA A 49 -4.04 24.95 -8.79
CA ALA A 49 -3.10 26.02 -8.46
C ALA A 49 -2.88 26.97 -9.65
N SER A 50 -2.74 26.43 -10.87
CA SER A 50 -2.61 27.23 -12.09
C SER A 50 -3.85 28.10 -12.35
N LEU A 51 -5.05 27.53 -12.16
CA LEU A 51 -6.31 28.26 -12.36
C LEU A 51 -6.45 29.41 -11.35
N ALA A 52 -6.12 29.16 -10.09
CA ALA A 52 -6.12 30.19 -9.05
C ALA A 52 -5.11 31.30 -9.39
N GLN A 53 -3.92 30.94 -9.85
CA GLN A 53 -2.86 31.88 -10.18
C GLN A 53 -3.23 32.77 -11.39
N GLU A 54 -3.86 32.19 -12.42
CA GLU A 54 -4.34 32.93 -13.60
C GLU A 54 -5.49 33.89 -13.25
N THR A 55 -6.42 33.44 -12.39
CA THR A 55 -7.55 34.24 -11.92
C THR A 55 -7.08 35.41 -11.04
N LEU A 56 -6.15 35.17 -10.12
CA LEU A 56 -5.57 36.22 -9.28
C LEU A 56 -4.73 37.21 -10.09
N ALA A 57 -3.98 36.74 -11.09
CA ALA A 57 -3.23 37.62 -11.98
C ALA A 57 -4.15 38.54 -12.79
N SER A 58 -5.35 38.07 -13.14
CA SER A 58 -6.35 38.79 -13.93
C SER A 58 -7.48 39.38 -13.08
N ILE A 59 -7.31 39.50 -11.76
CA ILE A 59 -8.42 39.81 -10.84
C ILE A 59 -9.14 41.12 -11.16
N ARG A 60 -8.42 42.15 -11.64
CA ARG A 60 -9.01 43.43 -12.03
C ARG A 60 -9.93 43.31 -13.25
N ILE A 61 -9.66 42.36 -14.14
CA ILE A 61 -10.49 42.09 -15.32
C ILE A 61 -11.75 41.33 -14.89
N VAL A 62 -11.63 40.35 -13.99
CA VAL A 62 -12.75 39.60 -13.43
C VAL A 62 -13.73 40.53 -12.70
N GLN A 63 -13.20 41.42 -11.86
CA GLN A 63 -13.98 42.45 -11.15
C GLN A 63 -14.58 43.48 -12.10
N GLY A 64 -13.80 43.92 -13.10
CA GLY A 64 -14.27 44.87 -14.12
C GLY A 64 -15.41 44.34 -15.00
N LEU A 65 -15.54 43.02 -15.11
CA LEU A 65 -16.62 42.34 -15.84
C LEU A 65 -17.72 41.77 -14.93
N ALA A 66 -17.61 41.94 -13.60
CA ALA A 66 -18.50 41.33 -12.60
C ALA A 66 -18.69 39.81 -12.82
N GLN A 67 -17.62 39.10 -13.18
CA GLN A 67 -17.63 37.66 -13.48
C GLN A 67 -17.11 36.78 -12.33
N GLU A 68 -17.19 37.28 -11.10
CA GLU A 68 -16.67 36.60 -9.90
C GLU A 68 -17.40 35.27 -9.68
N ASP A 69 -18.74 35.28 -9.66
CA ASP A 69 -19.57 34.09 -9.48
C ASP A 69 -19.29 33.00 -10.53
N GLN A 70 -19.03 33.42 -11.77
CA GLN A 70 -18.77 32.52 -12.89
C GLN A 70 -17.38 31.86 -12.79
N GLN A 71 -16.42 32.52 -12.15
CA GLN A 71 -15.12 31.92 -11.84
C GLN A 71 -15.16 31.04 -10.59
N ASP A 72 -15.99 31.39 -9.61
CA ASP A 72 -16.23 30.54 -8.44
C ASP A 72 -16.90 29.22 -8.81
N GLU A 73 -17.89 29.22 -9.70
CA GLU A 73 -18.48 27.98 -10.24
C GLU A 73 -17.44 27.11 -10.97
N ARG A 74 -16.61 27.73 -11.82
CA ARG A 74 -15.50 27.04 -12.52
C ARG A 74 -14.47 26.46 -11.55
N PHE A 75 -14.17 27.16 -10.47
CA PHE A 75 -13.26 26.69 -9.43
C PHE A 75 -13.89 25.52 -8.66
N GLN A 76 -15.18 25.59 -8.33
CA GLN A 76 -15.93 24.52 -7.68
C GLN A 76 -15.94 23.23 -8.51
N GLU A 77 -16.32 23.29 -9.79
CA GLU A 77 -16.32 22.10 -10.67
C GLU A 77 -14.94 21.42 -10.73
N ARG A 78 -13.87 22.22 -10.81
CA ARG A 78 -12.49 21.70 -10.82
C ARG A 78 -12.06 21.15 -9.46
N SER A 79 -12.55 21.75 -8.37
CA SER A 79 -12.28 21.32 -7.00
C SER A 79 -12.96 19.97 -6.69
N GLU A 80 -14.17 19.74 -7.18
CA GLU A 80 -14.84 18.44 -7.07
C GLU A 80 -14.06 17.34 -7.79
N GLY A 81 -13.54 17.63 -9.00
CA GLY A 81 -12.67 16.69 -9.72
C GLY A 81 -11.39 16.34 -8.97
N HIS A 82 -10.80 17.31 -8.26
CA HIS A 82 -9.65 17.08 -7.36
C HIS A 82 -10.03 16.23 -6.16
N HIS A 83 -11.16 16.56 -5.52
CA HIS A 83 -11.66 15.83 -4.37
C HIS A 83 -11.90 14.35 -4.73
N GLN A 84 -12.51 14.06 -5.87
CA GLN A 84 -12.70 12.69 -6.36
C GLN A 84 -11.37 11.96 -6.61
N ALA A 85 -10.40 12.62 -7.25
CA ALA A 85 -9.08 12.04 -7.50
C ALA A 85 -8.32 11.76 -6.18
N PHE A 86 -8.46 12.63 -5.18
CA PHE A 86 -7.88 12.44 -3.86
C PHE A 86 -8.56 11.31 -3.09
N LEU A 87 -9.89 11.23 -3.14
CA LEU A 87 -10.65 10.12 -2.57
C LEU A 87 -10.24 8.77 -3.18
N GLU A 88 -9.88 8.73 -4.47
CA GLU A 88 -9.36 7.51 -5.08
C GLU A 88 -8.02 7.07 -4.44
N VAL A 89 -7.11 8.02 -4.17
CA VAL A 89 -5.84 7.75 -3.46
C VAL A 89 -6.08 7.22 -2.06
N VAL A 90 -6.95 7.89 -1.29
CA VAL A 90 -7.31 7.47 0.08
C VAL A 90 -7.92 6.07 0.05
N ARG A 91 -8.80 5.78 -0.92
CA ARG A 91 -9.42 4.46 -1.07
C ARG A 91 -8.40 3.36 -1.38
N TYR A 92 -7.38 3.64 -2.19
CA TYR A 92 -6.29 2.67 -2.41
C TYR A 92 -5.42 2.48 -1.16
N GLN A 93 -5.05 3.54 -0.45
CA GLN A 93 -4.27 3.44 0.78
C GLN A 93 -5.03 2.68 1.87
N ALA A 94 -6.31 2.99 2.07
CA ALA A 94 -7.16 2.36 3.07
C ALA A 94 -7.38 0.86 2.81
N ARG A 95 -7.29 0.40 1.55
CA ARG A 95 -7.43 -1.02 1.20
C ARG A 95 -6.14 -1.82 1.39
N VAL A 96 -4.98 -1.18 1.23
CA VAL A 96 -3.68 -1.88 1.27
C VAL A 96 -3.39 -2.48 2.63
N GLY A 97 -3.60 -1.72 3.71
CA GLY A 97 -3.37 -2.21 5.08
C GLY A 97 -4.16 -3.49 5.39
N PRO A 98 -5.51 -3.47 5.27
CA PRO A 98 -6.33 -4.66 5.51
C PRO A 98 -5.98 -5.85 4.60
N LEU A 99 -5.67 -5.61 3.32
CA LEU A 99 -5.25 -6.69 2.41
C LEU A 99 -3.92 -7.32 2.82
N VAL A 100 -2.95 -6.52 3.24
CA VAL A 100 -1.65 -6.99 3.73
C VAL A 100 -1.84 -7.77 5.02
N ASP A 101 -2.68 -7.28 5.95
CA ASP A 101 -2.98 -7.99 7.20
C ASP A 101 -3.69 -9.33 6.95
N LEU A 102 -4.62 -9.39 6.00
CA LEU A 102 -5.31 -10.63 5.62
C LEU A 102 -4.34 -11.66 5.03
N LEU A 103 -3.45 -11.22 4.12
CA LEU A 103 -2.42 -12.09 3.54
C LEU A 103 -1.41 -12.54 4.60
N ALA A 104 -1.07 -11.66 5.54
CA ALA A 104 -0.22 -11.98 6.67
C ALA A 104 -0.82 -13.05 7.56
N ALA A 105 -2.08 -12.87 7.95
CA ALA A 105 -2.83 -13.84 8.75
C ALA A 105 -2.94 -15.20 8.04
N MET A 106 -3.25 -15.21 6.74
CA MET A 106 -3.30 -16.45 5.96
C MET A 106 -1.95 -17.15 5.87
N GLY A 107 -0.88 -16.42 5.57
CA GLY A 107 0.47 -16.98 5.51
C GLY A 107 0.88 -17.57 6.86
N LEU A 108 0.55 -16.88 7.94
CA LEU A 108 0.85 -17.31 9.31
C LEU A 108 0.02 -18.56 9.69
N ALA A 109 -1.24 -18.64 9.29
CA ALA A 109 -2.08 -19.82 9.49
C ALA A 109 -1.55 -21.06 8.74
N ILE A 110 -1.17 -20.91 7.47
CA ILE A 110 -0.60 -22.00 6.65
C ILE A 110 0.69 -22.53 7.27
N VAL A 111 1.58 -21.61 7.67
CA VAL A 111 2.84 -21.96 8.32
C VAL A 111 2.59 -22.64 9.65
N MET A 112 1.67 -22.12 10.47
CA MET A 112 1.36 -22.70 11.77
C MET A 112 0.81 -24.12 11.61
N TRP A 113 -0.06 -24.35 10.63
CA TRP A 113 -0.57 -25.69 10.29
C TRP A 113 0.55 -26.65 9.84
N TYR A 114 1.39 -26.21 8.91
CA TYR A 114 2.48 -27.02 8.37
C TYR A 114 3.60 -27.27 9.40
N GLY A 115 3.90 -26.27 10.22
CA GLY A 115 4.86 -26.36 11.32
C GLY A 115 4.36 -27.28 12.43
N ALA A 116 3.10 -27.14 12.86
CA ALA A 116 2.51 -27.98 13.90
C ALA A 116 2.50 -29.46 13.51
N THR A 117 2.09 -29.79 12.28
CA THR A 117 2.09 -31.18 11.81
C THR A 117 3.49 -31.80 11.75
N ARG A 118 4.53 -31.01 11.44
CA ARG A 118 5.92 -31.47 11.39
C ARG A 118 6.62 -31.53 12.75
N VAL A 119 6.26 -30.64 13.68
CA VAL A 119 6.68 -30.72 15.09
C VAL A 119 6.07 -31.96 15.76
N LEU A 120 4.79 -32.23 15.53
CA LEU A 120 4.13 -33.45 16.03
C LEU A 120 4.71 -34.73 15.44
N ALA A 121 5.22 -34.68 14.21
CA ALA A 121 5.95 -35.78 13.58
C ALA A 121 7.40 -35.93 14.09
N GLY A 122 7.85 -35.10 15.04
CA GLY A 122 9.21 -35.13 15.60
C GLY A 122 10.31 -34.64 14.65
N GLN A 123 9.94 -34.03 13.52
CA GLN A 123 10.87 -33.59 12.47
C GLN A 123 11.32 -32.13 12.64
N LEU A 124 10.66 -31.38 13.52
CA LEU A 124 10.93 -29.97 13.82
C LEU A 124 10.85 -29.72 15.31
N THR A 125 11.59 -28.72 15.78
CA THR A 125 11.50 -28.22 17.14
C THR A 125 10.52 -27.06 17.24
N THR A 126 9.93 -26.85 18.42
CA THR A 126 9.06 -25.69 18.69
C THR A 126 9.77 -24.36 18.43
N GLY A 127 11.10 -24.32 18.63
CA GLY A 127 11.92 -23.13 18.36
C GLY A 127 11.92 -22.71 16.89
N ASP A 128 11.82 -23.68 15.96
CA ASP A 128 11.79 -23.41 14.51
C ASP A 128 10.52 -22.65 14.09
N VAL A 129 9.39 -23.01 14.69
CA VAL A 129 8.10 -22.36 14.44
C VAL A 129 8.09 -20.93 15.00
N VAL A 130 8.70 -20.72 16.18
CA VAL A 130 8.81 -19.39 16.82
C VAL A 130 9.71 -18.46 16.01
N LEU A 131 10.87 -18.95 15.56
CA LEU A 131 11.78 -18.20 14.68
C LEU A 131 11.10 -17.79 13.37
N PHE A 132 10.24 -18.66 12.84
CA PHE A 132 9.46 -18.36 11.64
C PHE A 132 8.48 -17.22 11.84
N PHE A 133 7.73 -17.29 12.95
CA PHE A 133 6.75 -16.29 13.33
C PHE A 133 7.41 -14.90 13.42
N ALA A 134 8.61 -14.85 14.00
CA ALA A 134 9.44 -13.64 14.06
C ALA A 134 9.89 -13.15 12.68
N TYR A 135 10.26 -14.04 11.75
CA TYR A 135 10.64 -13.65 10.38
C TYR A 135 9.48 -13.05 9.59
N VAL A 136 8.31 -13.69 9.67
CA VAL A 136 7.08 -13.25 9.01
C VAL A 136 6.65 -11.87 9.53
N THR A 137 6.61 -11.69 10.84
CA THR A 137 6.32 -10.37 11.43
C THR A 137 7.35 -9.33 11.03
N ASN A 138 8.65 -9.67 11.01
CA ASN A 138 9.71 -8.75 10.58
C ASN A 138 9.57 -8.33 9.10
N LEU A 139 9.17 -9.24 8.21
CA LEU A 139 8.93 -8.96 6.80
C LEU A 139 7.70 -8.05 6.59
N TYR A 140 6.68 -8.17 7.43
CA TYR A 140 5.46 -7.34 7.36
C TYR A 140 5.60 -5.95 7.98
N THR A 141 6.45 -5.79 8.99
CA THR A 141 6.71 -4.48 9.64
C THR A 141 7.00 -3.35 8.63
N PRO A 142 7.93 -3.49 7.66
CA PRO A 142 8.22 -2.44 6.68
C PRO A 142 7.16 -2.27 5.59
N MET A 143 6.15 -3.15 5.51
CA MET A 143 5.05 -3.02 4.52
C MET A 143 3.90 -2.16 5.01
N LYS A 144 3.82 -1.89 6.33
CA LYS A 144 2.79 -1.05 6.95
C LYS A 144 3.10 0.46 6.86
N GLY A 145 4.34 0.82 6.49
CA GLY A 145 4.83 2.21 6.35
C GLY A 145 4.81 2.73 4.91
#